data_AF-R5DNH5-F1
#
_entry.id   AF-R5DNH5-F1
#
_cell.length_a   1.000
_cell.length_b   1.000
_cell.length_c   1.000
_cell.angle_alpha   90.00
_cell.angle_beta   90.00
_cell.angle_gamma   90.00
#
_symmetry.space_group_name_H-M   'P 1'
#
loop_
_entity.id
_entity.type
_entity.pdbx_description
1 polymer ?
#
loop_
_entity_poly.entity_id
_entity_poly.type
_entity_poly.pdbx_seq_one_letter_code
_entity_poly.pdbx_strand_id
1 'polypeptide(L)'
;MIIKPINQTHLEHNFEHFTKSAMSATRQDTRFFSGQINNFQKQYKNFGMLDVFSEKLVGFAENLQQKGQKDFAGIVYSGLAKLPIAKEKRISILEKAIANAEEQGDKFHVLARVVDLKKLYKSEWMSKKYVKTLLKEEKCLKGIVSDFEEAKKTFKTVSKETATERAYRLRLAFARIDIAKTCMKENPKLALSKIKDAKKVFQSQGRTKEVDFADNLIAQITTRKTRHS
;
A
#
# COMPACT_ATOMS: atom_id res chain seq x y z
N MET A 1 18.34 -29.12 -13.48
CA MET A 1 18.52 -28.02 -14.46
C MET A 1 19.88 -27.39 -14.19
N ILE A 2 20.86 -27.57 -15.07
CA ILE A 2 22.24 -27.10 -14.84
C ILE A 2 22.32 -25.66 -15.36
N ILE A 3 22.28 -24.69 -14.45
CA ILE A 3 22.54 -23.28 -14.78
C ILE A 3 24.05 -23.15 -15.02
N LYS A 4 24.45 -22.67 -16.20
CA LYS A 4 25.87 -22.45 -16.53
C LYS A 4 26.44 -21.33 -15.64
N PRO A 5 27.51 -21.56 -14.85
CA PRO A 5 28.05 -20.57 -13.89
C PRO A 5 28.39 -19.21 -14.52
N ILE A 6 28.88 -19.22 -15.77
CA ILE A 6 29.28 -18.01 -16.52
C ILE A 6 28.10 -17.04 -16.72
N ASN A 7 26.89 -17.56 -16.93
CA ASN A 7 25.71 -16.72 -17.17
C ASN A 7 25.21 -16.03 -15.89
N GLN A 8 25.41 -16.67 -14.73
CA GLN A 8 25.07 -16.08 -13.44
C GLN A 8 26.01 -14.93 -13.08
N THR A 9 27.33 -15.14 -13.21
CA THR A 9 28.32 -14.08 -12.93
C THR A 9 28.11 -12.86 -13.82
N HIS A 10 27.76 -13.07 -15.09
CA HIS A 10 27.45 -11.97 -16.01
C HIS A 10 26.16 -11.21 -15.63
N LEU A 11 25.10 -11.92 -15.23
CA LEU A 11 23.85 -11.30 -14.76
C LEU A 11 24.10 -10.42 -13.52
N GLU A 12 24.88 -10.93 -12.56
CA GLU A 12 25.21 -10.19 -11.34
C GLU A 12 26.03 -8.95 -11.66
N HIS A 13 27.05 -9.07 -12.51
CA HIS A 13 27.87 -7.95 -12.96
C HIS A 13 27.02 -6.86 -13.66
N ASN A 14 26.12 -7.25 -14.56
CA ASN A 14 25.25 -6.31 -15.27
C ASN A 14 24.28 -5.59 -14.31
N PHE A 15 23.76 -6.30 -13.31
CA PHE A 15 22.91 -5.69 -12.30
C PHE A 15 23.68 -4.69 -11.42
N GLU A 16 24.90 -5.03 -11.01
CA GLU A 16 25.76 -4.10 -10.25
C GLU A 16 26.13 -2.86 -11.06
N HIS A 17 26.46 -3.03 -12.34
CA HIS A 17 26.73 -1.90 -13.23
C HIS A 17 25.50 -1.00 -13.37
N PHE A 18 24.31 -1.58 -13.56
CA PHE A 18 23.06 -0.84 -13.62
C PHE A 18 22.80 -0.06 -12.32
N THR A 19 22.93 -0.69 -11.15
CA THR A 19 22.68 0.00 -9.87
C THR A 19 23.67 1.14 -9.66
N LYS A 20 24.96 0.94 -9.90
CA LYS A 20 25.98 2.01 -9.82
C LYS A 20 25.68 3.16 -10.78
N SER A 21 25.35 2.87 -12.04
CA SER A 21 24.98 3.87 -13.03
C SER A 21 23.77 4.68 -12.59
N ALA A 22 22.71 4.01 -12.11
CA ALA A 22 21.51 4.66 -11.58
C ALA A 22 21.79 5.57 -10.39
N MET A 23 22.68 5.16 -9.47
CA MET A 23 23.08 6.00 -8.35
C MET A 23 23.86 7.26 -8.78
N SER A 24 24.60 7.19 -9.89
CA SER A 24 25.43 8.30 -10.39
C SER A 24 24.70 9.28 -11.32
N ALA A 25 23.60 8.85 -11.94
CA ALA A 25 22.91 9.63 -12.94
C ALA A 25 22.10 10.78 -12.31
N THR A 26 22.31 12.00 -12.81
CA THR A 26 21.62 13.23 -12.35
C THR A 26 20.14 13.27 -12.74
N ARG A 27 19.75 12.60 -13.84
CA ARG A 27 18.35 12.34 -14.22
C ARG A 27 18.26 11.02 -14.98
N GLN A 28 17.45 10.08 -14.48
CA GLN A 28 17.04 8.89 -15.23
C GLN A 28 15.56 8.98 -15.59
N ASP A 29 15.20 8.48 -16.77
CA ASP A 29 13.80 8.29 -17.13
C ASP A 29 13.19 7.16 -16.28
N THR A 30 12.08 7.44 -15.60
CA THR A 30 11.44 6.50 -14.67
C THR A 30 10.85 5.28 -15.37
N ARG A 31 10.45 5.38 -16.64
CA ARG A 31 9.95 4.25 -17.43
C ARG A 31 11.09 3.33 -17.82
N PHE A 32 12.20 3.89 -18.30
CA PHE A 32 13.41 3.12 -18.60
C PHE A 32 13.92 2.41 -17.35
N PHE A 33 14.04 3.13 -16.23
CA PHE A 33 14.47 2.55 -14.96
C PHE A 33 13.57 1.39 -14.52
N SER A 34 12.25 1.59 -14.53
CA SER A 34 11.29 0.54 -14.20
C SER A 34 11.39 -0.65 -15.17
N GLY A 35 11.61 -0.39 -16.47
CA GLY A 35 11.82 -1.40 -17.49
C GLY A 35 13.04 -2.28 -17.22
N GLN A 36 14.17 -1.67 -16.82
CA GLN A 36 15.40 -2.39 -16.46
C GLN A 36 15.18 -3.29 -15.23
N ILE A 37 14.56 -2.78 -14.18
CA ILE A 37 14.24 -3.58 -12.97
C ILE A 37 13.39 -4.81 -13.35
N ASN A 38 12.35 -4.61 -14.17
CA ASN A 38 11.49 -5.71 -14.63
C ASN A 38 12.26 -6.73 -15.50
N ASN A 39 13.21 -6.27 -16.32
CA ASN A 39 14.05 -7.14 -17.13
C ASN A 39 14.97 -8.01 -16.24
N PHE A 40 15.66 -7.41 -15.27
CA PHE A 40 16.46 -8.16 -14.30
C PHE A 40 15.60 -9.14 -13.51
N GLN A 41 14.42 -8.74 -13.03
CA GLN A 41 13.51 -9.64 -12.33
C GLN A 41 13.19 -10.90 -13.16
N LYS A 42 12.91 -10.75 -14.47
CA LYS A 42 12.67 -11.89 -15.37
C LYS A 42 13.91 -12.78 -15.48
N GLN A 43 15.10 -12.18 -15.65
CA GLN A 43 16.35 -12.93 -15.76
C GLN A 43 16.64 -13.71 -14.47
N TYR A 44 16.64 -13.06 -13.30
CA TYR A 44 16.85 -13.73 -12.01
C TYR A 44 15.80 -14.82 -11.74
N LYS A 45 14.54 -14.60 -12.13
CA LYS A 45 13.50 -15.64 -12.06
C LYS A 45 13.84 -16.86 -12.91
N ASN A 46 14.30 -16.66 -14.15
CA ASN A 46 14.67 -17.75 -15.05
C ASN A 46 15.85 -18.59 -14.51
N PHE A 47 16.69 -17.98 -13.66
CA PHE A 47 17.78 -18.68 -12.95
C PHE A 47 17.39 -19.21 -11.57
N GLY A 48 16.12 -19.08 -11.13
CA GLY A 48 15.71 -19.53 -9.79
C GLY A 48 16.32 -18.71 -8.64
N MET A 49 16.77 -17.48 -8.91
CA MET A 49 17.52 -16.63 -7.98
C MET A 49 16.70 -15.42 -7.51
N LEU A 50 15.38 -15.56 -7.37
CA LEU A 50 14.52 -14.44 -6.95
C LEU A 50 14.83 -13.94 -5.53
N ASP A 51 15.27 -14.82 -4.63
CA ASP A 51 15.64 -14.41 -3.27
C ASP A 51 16.87 -13.52 -3.27
N VAL A 52 17.92 -13.91 -4.00
CA VAL A 52 19.14 -13.10 -4.21
C VAL A 52 18.78 -11.76 -4.83
N PHE A 53 17.95 -11.75 -5.87
CA PHE A 53 17.48 -10.52 -6.50
C PHE A 53 16.73 -9.62 -5.51
N SER A 54 15.85 -10.20 -4.69
CA SER A 54 15.10 -9.45 -3.69
C SER A 54 16.02 -8.82 -2.64
N GLU A 55 17.07 -9.50 -2.18
CA GLU A 55 18.04 -8.94 -1.24
C GLU A 55 18.81 -7.77 -1.86
N LYS A 56 19.34 -7.97 -3.08
CA LYS A 56 20.05 -6.92 -3.80
C LYS A 56 19.16 -5.70 -4.06
N LEU A 57 17.88 -5.90 -4.40
CA LEU A 57 16.92 -4.81 -4.61
C LEU A 57 16.58 -4.06 -3.33
N VAL A 58 16.51 -4.72 -2.17
CA VAL A 58 16.25 -4.03 -0.88
C VAL A 58 17.39 -3.06 -0.58
N GLY A 59 18.64 -3.52 -0.65
CA GLY A 59 19.81 -2.66 -0.44
C GLY A 59 19.88 -1.52 -1.45
N PHE A 60 19.53 -1.79 -2.72
CA PHE A 60 19.47 -0.76 -3.74
C PHE A 60 18.39 0.30 -3.46
N ALA A 61 17.19 -0.08 -3.04
CA ALA A 61 16.12 0.84 -2.68
C ALA A 61 16.51 1.76 -1.51
N GLU A 62 17.17 1.21 -0.50
CA GLU A 62 17.66 1.95 0.66
C GLU A 62 18.74 2.96 0.27
N ASN A 63 19.69 2.56 -0.58
CA ASN A 63 20.73 3.45 -1.08
C ASN A 63 20.14 4.61 -1.89
N LEU A 64 19.15 4.34 -2.77
CA LEU A 64 18.43 5.38 -3.51
C LEU A 64 17.76 6.37 -2.56
N GLN A 65 17.08 5.87 -1.53
CA GLN A 65 16.42 6.71 -0.52
C GLN A 65 17.42 7.60 0.24
N GLN A 66 18.54 7.02 0.71
CA GLN A 66 19.60 7.75 1.43
C GLN A 66 20.25 8.85 0.58
N LYS A 67 20.34 8.66 -0.75
CA LYS A 67 20.85 9.67 -1.69
C LYS A 67 19.79 10.67 -2.15
N GLY A 68 18.59 10.64 -1.57
CA GLY A 68 17.49 11.54 -1.93
C GLY A 68 16.77 11.19 -3.24
N GLN A 69 17.10 10.05 -3.87
CA GLN A 69 16.48 9.55 -5.10
C GLN A 69 15.15 8.81 -4.80
N LYS A 70 14.24 9.49 -4.08
CA LYS A 70 13.04 8.88 -3.47
C LYS A 70 12.02 8.33 -4.49
N ASP A 71 11.94 8.94 -5.68
CA ASP A 71 11.07 8.50 -6.77
C ASP A 71 11.50 7.10 -7.27
N PHE A 72 12.80 6.91 -7.51
CA PHE A 72 13.36 5.63 -7.93
C PHE A 72 13.30 4.58 -6.82
N ALA A 73 13.56 4.97 -5.57
CA ALA A 73 13.35 4.09 -4.42
C ALA A 73 11.89 3.59 -4.37
N GLY A 74 10.92 4.48 -4.61
CA GLY A 74 9.49 4.14 -4.68
C GLY A 74 9.15 3.12 -5.77
N ILE A 75 9.79 3.23 -6.93
CA ILE A 75 9.66 2.24 -8.03
C ILE A 75 10.20 0.88 -7.58
N VAL A 76 11.39 0.84 -6.98
CA VAL A 76 12.00 -0.41 -6.51
C VAL A 76 11.15 -1.07 -5.44
N TYR A 77 10.72 -0.32 -4.41
CA TYR A 77 9.84 -0.82 -3.36
C TYR A 77 8.51 -1.36 -3.91
N SER A 78 7.94 -0.70 -4.93
CA SER A 78 6.72 -1.16 -5.59
C SER A 78 6.90 -2.46 -6.38
N GLY A 79 8.08 -2.69 -6.95
CA GLY A 79 8.45 -3.97 -7.56
C GLY A 79 8.62 -5.07 -6.51
N LEU A 80 9.39 -4.78 -5.46
CA LEU A 80 9.66 -5.68 -4.33
C LEU A 80 8.37 -6.18 -3.66
N ALA A 81 7.39 -5.30 -3.43
CA ALA A 81 6.12 -5.66 -2.80
C ALA A 81 5.30 -6.71 -3.58
N LYS A 82 5.58 -6.90 -4.88
CA LYS A 82 4.90 -7.85 -5.77
C LYS A 82 5.63 -9.19 -5.90
N LEU A 83 6.85 -9.32 -5.38
CA LEU A 83 7.62 -10.56 -5.47
C LEU A 83 7.05 -11.65 -4.55
N PRO A 84 7.17 -12.94 -4.92
CA PRO A 84 6.79 -14.07 -4.07
C PRO A 84 7.83 -14.31 -2.96
N ILE A 85 7.96 -13.36 -2.04
CA ILE A 85 8.92 -13.39 -0.92
C ILE A 85 8.24 -13.73 0.40
N ALA A 86 9.04 -14.16 1.38
CA ALA A 86 8.61 -14.42 2.74
C ALA A 86 7.84 -13.24 3.37
N LYS A 87 6.86 -13.54 4.22
CA LYS A 87 5.91 -12.54 4.71
C LYS A 87 6.57 -11.46 5.57
N GLU A 88 7.52 -11.83 6.43
CA GLU A 88 8.23 -10.91 7.31
C GLU A 88 9.02 -9.88 6.49
N LYS A 89 9.68 -10.37 5.42
CA LYS A 89 10.39 -9.54 4.46
C LYS A 89 9.42 -8.62 3.73
N ARG A 90 8.26 -9.13 3.28
CA ARG A 90 7.22 -8.31 2.65
C ARG A 90 6.69 -7.22 3.57
N ILE A 91 6.44 -7.53 4.85
CA ILE A 91 6.01 -6.53 5.85
C ILE A 91 7.04 -5.41 5.95
N SER A 92 8.32 -5.75 6.13
CA SER A 92 9.41 -4.77 6.24
C SER A 92 9.51 -3.88 4.99
N ILE A 93 9.40 -4.48 3.80
CA ILE A 93 9.39 -3.75 2.52
C ILE A 93 8.22 -2.78 2.43
N LEU A 94 7.01 -3.23 2.80
CA LEU A 94 5.82 -2.38 2.77
C LEU A 94 5.93 -1.22 3.77
N GLU A 95 6.49 -1.44 4.97
CA GLU A 95 6.72 -0.39 5.96
C GLU A 95 7.73 0.66 5.47
N LYS A 96 8.83 0.22 4.85
CA LYS A 96 9.81 1.13 4.20
C LYS A 96 9.20 1.89 3.03
N ALA A 97 8.41 1.22 2.20
CA ALA A 97 7.70 1.84 1.08
C ALA A 97 6.72 2.93 1.54
N ILE A 98 6.02 2.68 2.66
CA ILE A 98 5.13 3.67 3.28
C ILE A 98 5.93 4.88 3.77
N ALA A 99 7.03 4.66 4.51
CA ALA A 99 7.87 5.75 5.01
C ALA A 99 8.41 6.62 3.86
N ASN A 100 8.94 5.99 2.80
CA ASN A 100 9.43 6.69 1.62
C ASN A 100 8.33 7.51 0.91
N ALA A 101 7.09 7.02 0.87
CA ALA A 101 5.97 7.75 0.27
C ALA A 101 5.45 8.87 1.19
N GLU A 102 5.45 8.67 2.51
CA GLU A 102 5.09 9.70 3.50
C GLU A 102 6.06 10.89 3.42
N GLU A 103 7.37 10.62 3.31
CA GLU A 103 8.40 11.66 3.15
C GLU A 103 8.27 12.46 1.85
N GLN A 104 7.62 11.91 0.82
CA GLN A 104 7.36 12.58 -0.45
C GLN A 104 6.01 13.30 -0.49
N GLY A 105 5.17 13.12 0.53
CA GLY A 105 3.78 13.60 0.50
C GLY A 105 2.90 12.88 -0.53
N ASP A 106 3.30 11.69 -1.02
CA ASP A 106 2.51 10.92 -1.98
C ASP A 106 1.44 10.09 -1.26
N LYS A 107 0.31 10.74 -0.99
CA LYS A 107 -0.81 10.15 -0.25
C LYS A 107 -1.37 8.90 -0.92
N PHE A 108 -1.32 8.79 -2.25
CA PHE A 108 -1.88 7.64 -2.96
C PHE A 108 -0.98 6.40 -2.85
N HIS A 109 0.34 6.56 -2.94
CA HIS A 109 1.27 5.46 -2.70
C HIS A 109 1.24 5.00 -1.23
N VAL A 110 1.12 5.94 -0.28
CA VAL A 110 0.87 5.59 1.13
C VAL A 110 -0.38 4.73 1.26
N LEU A 111 -1.51 5.17 0.69
CA LEU A 111 -2.76 4.41 0.73
C LEU A 111 -2.61 3.01 0.12
N ALA A 112 -2.00 2.91 -1.07
CA ALA A 112 -1.81 1.64 -1.76
C ALA A 112 -1.04 0.64 -0.88
N ARG A 113 0.08 1.07 -0.29
CA ARG A 113 0.91 0.22 0.57
C ARG A 113 0.24 -0.11 1.90
N VAL A 114 -0.53 0.82 2.48
CA VAL A 114 -1.34 0.55 3.68
C VAL A 114 -2.42 -0.50 3.40
N VAL A 115 -3.07 -0.46 2.22
CA VAL A 115 -4.05 -1.47 1.81
C VAL A 115 -3.39 -2.83 1.61
N ASP A 116 -2.20 -2.88 1.00
CA ASP A 116 -1.42 -4.12 0.85
C ASP A 116 -1.09 -4.71 2.23
N LEU A 117 -0.64 -3.88 3.16
CA LEU A 117 -0.29 -4.29 4.52
C LEU A 117 -1.52 -4.73 5.34
N LYS A 118 -2.66 -4.04 5.19
CA LYS A 118 -3.94 -4.42 5.81
C LYS A 118 -4.38 -5.81 5.36
N LYS A 119 -4.32 -6.09 4.06
CA LYS A 119 -4.69 -7.41 3.52
C LYS A 119 -3.81 -8.52 4.10
N LEU A 120 -2.51 -8.27 4.21
CA LEU A 120 -1.56 -9.21 4.79
C LEU A 120 -1.83 -9.45 6.28
N TYR A 121 -2.02 -8.40 7.08
CA TYR A 121 -2.35 -8.56 8.51
C TYR A 121 -3.69 -9.26 8.75
N LYS A 122 -4.65 -9.09 7.83
CA LYS A 122 -5.93 -9.80 7.89
C LYS A 122 -5.76 -11.30 7.60
N SER A 123 -5.02 -11.68 6.56
CA SER A 123 -4.81 -13.08 6.20
C SER A 123 -4.00 -13.84 7.25
N GLU A 124 -3.10 -13.14 7.93
CA GLU A 124 -2.22 -13.70 8.98
C GLU A 124 -2.84 -13.62 10.39
N TRP A 125 -4.13 -13.27 10.51
CA TRP A 125 -4.83 -13.16 11.80
C TRP A 125 -4.15 -12.21 12.81
N MET A 126 -3.39 -11.23 12.34
CA MET A 126 -2.64 -10.27 13.17
C MET A 126 -3.54 -9.12 13.65
N SER A 127 -4.54 -9.43 14.46
CA SER A 127 -5.65 -8.53 14.85
C SER A 127 -5.22 -7.12 15.30
N LYS A 128 -4.25 -7.01 16.20
CA LYS A 128 -3.74 -5.70 16.68
C LYS A 128 -3.14 -4.86 15.56
N LYS A 129 -2.34 -5.48 14.67
CA LYS A 129 -1.72 -4.78 13.53
C LYS A 129 -2.76 -4.45 12.45
N TYR A 130 -3.74 -5.33 12.24
CA TYR A 130 -4.88 -5.08 11.37
C TYR A 130 -5.70 -3.85 11.81
N VAL A 131 -6.01 -3.73 13.10
CA VAL A 131 -6.74 -2.54 13.62
C VAL A 131 -5.91 -1.26 13.43
N LYS A 132 -4.60 -1.30 13.72
CA LYS A 132 -3.72 -0.14 13.49
C LYS A 132 -3.69 0.28 12.01
N THR A 133 -3.67 -0.68 11.08
CA THR A 133 -3.67 -0.38 9.64
C THR A 133 -5.01 0.16 9.16
N LEU A 134 -6.15 -0.27 9.72
CA LEU A 134 -7.46 0.35 9.46
C LEU A 134 -7.48 1.84 9.84
N LEU A 135 -6.94 2.19 11.01
CA LEU A 135 -6.87 3.59 11.43
C LEU A 135 -5.94 4.43 10.54
N LYS A 136 -4.80 3.85 10.11
CA LYS A 136 -3.88 4.50 9.17
C LYS A 136 -4.54 4.69 7.79
N GLU A 137 -5.30 3.71 7.31
CA GLU A 137 -6.07 3.79 6.07
C GLU A 137 -7.12 4.90 6.15
N GLU A 138 -7.90 4.98 7.24
CA GLU A 138 -8.88 6.06 7.43
C GLU A 138 -8.21 7.44 7.43
N LYS A 139 -7.10 7.60 8.15
CA LYS A 139 -6.34 8.86 8.19
C LYS A 139 -5.88 9.28 6.79
N CYS A 140 -5.31 8.34 6.04
CA CYS A 140 -4.83 8.58 4.68
C CYS A 140 -5.98 8.96 3.73
N LEU A 141 -7.07 8.19 3.75
CA LEU A 141 -8.25 8.45 2.93
C LEU A 141 -8.90 9.80 3.26
N LYS A 142 -8.97 10.17 4.55
CA LYS A 142 -9.42 11.50 4.97
C LYS A 142 -8.55 12.60 4.37
N GLY A 143 -7.22 12.46 4.44
CA GLY A 143 -6.28 13.44 3.88
C GLY A 143 -6.30 13.54 2.36
N ILE A 144 -6.72 12.48 1.65
CA ILE A 144 -6.97 12.51 0.20
C ILE A 144 -8.31 13.20 -0.09
N VAL A 145 -9.37 12.85 0.64
CA VAL A 145 -10.72 13.39 0.40
C VAL A 145 -10.85 14.86 0.78
N SER A 146 -10.13 15.32 1.81
CA SER A 146 -10.18 16.72 2.26
C SER A 146 -9.51 17.69 1.29
N ASP A 147 -8.55 17.20 0.50
CA ASP A 147 -7.73 18.01 -0.39
C ASP A 147 -7.27 17.17 -1.59
N PHE A 148 -8.25 16.81 -2.42
CA PHE A 148 -8.06 15.83 -3.49
C PHE A 148 -7.19 16.36 -4.62
N GLU A 149 -7.38 17.61 -5.02
CA GLU A 149 -6.61 18.22 -6.09
C GLU A 149 -5.14 18.41 -5.69
N GLU A 150 -4.86 18.81 -4.45
CA GLU A 150 -3.46 18.89 -3.99
C GLU A 150 -2.83 17.50 -3.87
N ALA A 151 -3.57 16.51 -3.34
CA ALA A 151 -3.10 15.13 -3.31
C ALA A 151 -2.76 14.60 -4.72
N LYS A 152 -3.54 15.01 -5.73
CA LYS A 152 -3.35 14.63 -7.13
C LYS A 152 -2.06 15.21 -7.72
N LYS A 153 -1.67 16.43 -7.36
CA LYS A 153 -0.41 17.05 -7.82
C LYS A 153 0.83 16.31 -7.35
N THR A 154 0.80 15.76 -6.13
CA THR A 154 1.94 15.01 -5.56
C THR A 154 1.96 13.54 -5.97
N PHE A 155 1.01 13.08 -6.77
CA PHE A 155 0.94 11.68 -7.18
C PHE A 155 1.96 11.35 -8.28
N LYS A 156 3.00 10.60 -7.92
CA LYS A 156 4.07 10.23 -8.85
C LYS A 156 3.90 8.82 -9.38
N THR A 157 3.19 8.67 -10.50
CA THR A 157 2.90 7.38 -11.13
C THR A 157 3.52 7.27 -12.52
N VAL A 158 3.99 6.07 -12.86
CA VAL A 158 4.57 5.79 -14.18
C VAL A 158 3.51 5.35 -15.20
N SER A 159 2.32 4.90 -14.75
CA SER A 159 1.42 4.09 -15.59
C SER A 159 -0.09 4.33 -15.46
N LYS A 160 -0.60 4.79 -14.32
CA LYS A 160 -2.05 4.85 -14.08
C LYS A 160 -2.46 6.17 -13.48
N GLU A 161 -3.51 6.77 -14.04
CA GLU A 161 -4.23 7.87 -13.42
C GLU A 161 -4.87 7.46 -12.10
N THR A 162 -5.06 8.44 -11.22
CA THR A 162 -5.72 8.27 -9.93
C THR A 162 -7.23 8.10 -10.13
N ALA A 163 -7.88 7.32 -9.25
CA ALA A 163 -9.33 7.19 -9.26
C ALA A 163 -10.02 8.54 -8.91
N THR A 164 -11.32 8.66 -9.17
CA THR A 164 -12.05 9.90 -8.85
C THR A 164 -12.16 10.14 -7.34
N GLU A 165 -12.31 11.40 -6.93
CA GLU A 165 -12.58 11.77 -5.54
C GLU A 165 -13.79 11.02 -4.98
N ARG A 166 -14.86 10.87 -5.78
CA ARG A 166 -16.05 10.09 -5.44
C ARG A 166 -15.69 8.64 -5.05
N ALA A 167 -14.75 8.02 -5.76
CA ALA A 167 -14.28 6.67 -5.43
C ALA A 167 -13.51 6.62 -4.10
N TYR A 168 -12.68 7.64 -3.80
CA TYR A 168 -11.98 7.72 -2.52
C TYR A 168 -12.91 8.01 -1.34
N ARG A 169 -13.94 8.84 -1.52
CA ARG A 169 -15.02 9.05 -0.54
C ARG A 169 -15.71 7.73 -0.21
N LEU A 170 -15.99 6.91 -1.23
CA LEU A 170 -16.60 5.60 -1.05
C LEU A 170 -15.66 4.63 -0.31
N ARG A 171 -14.37 4.60 -0.66
CA ARG A 171 -13.36 3.80 0.07
C ARG A 171 -13.27 4.21 1.54
N LEU A 172 -13.32 5.52 1.83
CA LEU A 172 -13.33 6.04 3.21
C LEU A 172 -14.56 5.55 3.99
N ALA A 173 -15.73 5.53 3.37
CA ALA A 173 -16.94 5.00 3.98
C ALA A 173 -16.80 3.51 4.32
N PHE A 174 -16.27 2.70 3.41
CA PHE A 174 -16.01 1.28 3.69
C PHE A 174 -14.97 1.07 4.81
N ALA A 175 -13.87 1.83 4.81
CA ALA A 175 -12.87 1.75 5.89
C ALA A 175 -13.48 2.08 7.26
N ARG A 176 -14.39 3.06 7.33
CA ARG A 176 -15.13 3.40 8.55
C ARG A 176 -16.05 2.26 9.01
N ILE A 177 -16.70 1.55 8.08
CA ILE A 177 -17.49 0.35 8.40
C ILE A 177 -16.60 -0.76 8.97
N ASP A 178 -15.43 -1.00 8.38
CA ASP A 178 -14.48 -2.00 8.88
C ASP A 178 -14.01 -1.65 10.30
N ILE A 179 -13.69 -0.38 10.59
CA ILE A 179 -13.36 0.09 11.95
C ILE A 179 -14.54 -0.11 12.90
N ALA A 180 -15.76 0.23 12.47
CA ALA A 180 -16.94 0.07 13.31
C ALA A 180 -17.16 -1.39 13.72
N LYS A 181 -16.97 -2.33 12.77
CA LYS A 181 -17.08 -3.77 13.05
C LYS A 181 -16.06 -4.25 14.08
N THR A 182 -14.84 -3.71 14.06
CA THR A 182 -13.81 -4.11 15.04
C THR A 182 -14.07 -3.54 16.43
N CYS A 183 -14.65 -2.34 16.55
CA CYS A 183 -14.87 -1.69 17.85
C CYS A 183 -16.31 -1.73 18.37
N MET A 184 -17.28 -2.31 17.65
CA MET A 184 -18.70 -2.26 18.05
C MET A 184 -19.03 -2.85 19.42
N LYS A 185 -18.21 -3.80 19.92
CA LYS A 185 -18.37 -4.40 21.25
C LYS A 185 -17.72 -3.54 22.34
N GLU A 186 -16.46 -3.18 22.14
CA GLU A 186 -15.63 -2.48 23.12
C GLU A 186 -15.93 -0.98 23.20
N ASN A 187 -16.26 -0.36 22.06
CA ASN A 187 -16.57 1.07 21.95
C ASN A 187 -17.76 1.32 20.99
N PRO A 188 -18.99 1.01 21.44
CA PRO A 188 -20.19 1.16 20.62
C PRO A 188 -20.47 2.62 20.21
N LYS A 189 -20.04 3.61 21.01
CA LYS A 189 -20.21 5.04 20.67
C LYS A 189 -19.36 5.41 19.44
N LEU A 190 -18.09 5.00 19.42
CA LEU A 190 -17.21 5.19 18.27
C LEU A 190 -17.75 4.46 17.04
N ALA A 191 -18.16 3.20 17.19
CA ALA A 191 -18.73 2.43 16.08
C ALA A 191 -19.95 3.12 15.45
N LEU A 192 -20.90 3.60 16.27
CA LEU A 192 -22.06 4.34 15.78
C LEU A 192 -21.67 5.62 15.01
N SER A 193 -20.70 6.38 15.52
CA SER A 193 -20.20 7.57 14.83
C SER A 193 -19.61 7.22 13.45
N LYS A 194 -18.77 6.17 13.37
CA LYS A 194 -18.19 5.71 12.10
C LYS A 194 -19.24 5.23 11.11
N ILE A 195 -20.26 4.48 11.57
CA ILE A 195 -21.33 3.97 10.71
C ILE A 195 -22.18 5.13 10.18
N LYS A 196 -22.54 6.11 11.01
CA LYS A 196 -23.31 7.29 10.57
C LYS A 196 -22.55 8.10 9.51
N ASP A 197 -21.26 8.31 9.72
CA ASP A 197 -20.40 8.98 8.74
C ASP A 197 -20.35 8.22 7.39
N ALA A 198 -20.23 6.90 7.43
CA ALA A 198 -20.23 6.07 6.23
C ALA A 198 -21.60 6.09 5.52
N LYS A 199 -22.70 5.98 6.29
CA LYS A 199 -24.08 6.00 5.78
C LYS A 199 -24.37 7.26 4.96
N LYS A 200 -23.95 8.44 5.43
CA LYS A 200 -24.11 9.71 4.69
C LYS A 200 -23.49 9.65 3.29
N VAL A 201 -22.32 9.02 3.15
CA VAL A 201 -21.65 8.84 1.86
C VAL A 201 -22.39 7.82 0.99
N PHE A 202 -22.85 6.71 1.57
CA PHE A 202 -23.63 5.72 0.82
C PHE A 202 -24.93 6.32 0.28
N GLN A 203 -25.63 7.13 1.08
CA GLN A 203 -26.83 7.85 0.67
C GLN A 203 -26.55 8.83 -0.48
N SER A 204 -25.54 9.70 -0.35
CA SER A 204 -25.20 10.68 -1.39
C SER A 204 -24.70 10.04 -2.68
N GLN A 205 -24.27 8.78 -2.63
CA GLN A 205 -23.82 8.01 -3.80
C GLN A 205 -24.86 7.00 -4.31
N GLY A 206 -26.08 6.94 -3.76
CA GLY A 206 -27.13 6.02 -4.22
C GLY A 206 -26.86 4.53 -3.92
N ARG A 207 -26.10 4.24 -2.86
CA ARG A 207 -25.65 2.89 -2.48
C ARG A 207 -26.65 2.23 -1.52
N THR A 208 -27.84 1.89 -2.00
CA THR A 208 -28.97 1.40 -1.18
C THR A 208 -28.60 0.18 -0.32
N LYS A 209 -27.96 -0.84 -0.90
CA LYS A 209 -27.52 -2.05 -0.17
C LYS A 209 -26.61 -1.72 1.01
N GLU A 210 -25.66 -0.79 0.82
CA GLU A 210 -24.75 -0.37 1.87
C GLU A 210 -25.42 0.51 2.93
N VAL A 211 -26.46 1.27 2.56
CA VAL A 211 -27.31 2.01 3.51
C VAL A 211 -28.07 1.03 4.41
N ASP A 212 -28.75 0.03 3.84
CA ASP A 212 -29.48 -1.00 4.60
C ASP A 212 -28.54 -1.78 5.53
N PHE A 213 -27.34 -2.10 5.03
CA PHE A 213 -26.31 -2.75 5.84
C PHE A 213 -25.87 -1.88 7.03
N ALA A 214 -25.68 -0.57 6.82
CA ALA A 214 -25.34 0.36 7.90
C ALA A 214 -26.46 0.47 8.95
N ASP A 215 -27.73 0.47 8.52
CA ASP A 215 -28.88 0.50 9.42
C ASP A 215 -29.00 -0.75 10.27
N ASN A 216 -28.78 -1.93 9.67
CA ASN A 216 -28.71 -3.18 10.40
C ASN A 216 -27.62 -3.18 11.48
N LEU A 217 -26.44 -2.60 11.20
CA LEU A 217 -25.38 -2.48 12.20
C LEU A 217 -25.75 -1.51 13.34
N ILE A 218 -26.42 -0.39 13.03
CA ILE A 218 -26.90 0.56 14.04
C ILE A 218 -27.93 -0.10 14.96
N ALA A 219 -28.89 -0.84 14.38
CA ALA A 219 -29.89 -1.58 15.13
C ALA A 219 -29.23 -2.59 16.10
N GLN A 220 -28.27 -3.39 15.61
CA GLN A 220 -27.55 -4.36 16.45
C GLN A 220 -26.83 -3.71 17.65
N ILE A 221 -26.20 -2.55 17.46
CA ILE A 221 -25.53 -1.84 18.56
C ILE A 221 -26.56 -1.28 19.56
N THR A 222 -27.71 -0.83 19.08
CA THR A 222 -28.75 -0.19 19.90
C THR A 222 -29.50 -1.22 20.74
N THR A 223 -29.91 -2.35 20.15
CA THR A 223 -30.58 -3.46 20.85
C THR A 223 -29.70 -4.14 21.89
N ARG A 224 -28.37 -4.15 21.70
CA ARG A 224 -27.44 -4.67 22.73
C ARG A 224 -27.37 -3.76 23.97
N LYS A 225 -27.50 -2.44 23.81
CA LYS A 225 -27.51 -1.52 24.96
C LYS A 225 -28.73 -1.74 25.84
N THR A 226 -29.90 -1.97 25.25
CA THR A 226 -31.15 -2.14 26.00
C THR A 226 -31.26 -3.47 26.75
N ARG A 227 -30.38 -4.45 26.50
CA ARG A 227 -30.34 -5.73 27.23
C ARG A 227 -29.38 -5.74 28.43
N HIS A 228 -28.54 -4.70 28.56
CA HIS A 228 -27.53 -4.58 29.63
C HIS A 228 -27.71 -3.32 30.48
N SER A 229 -28.84 -2.64 30.31
CA SER A 229 -29.32 -1.51 31.11
C SER A 229 -30.56 -1.97 31.88
#